data_AF-A0A933HIQ7-F1
#
_entry.id   AF-A0A933HIQ7-F1
#
_cell.length_a   1.000
_cell.length_b   1.000
_cell.length_c   1.000
_cell.angle_alpha   90.00
_cell.angle_beta   90.00
_cell.angle_gamma   90.00
#
_symmetry.space_group_name_H-M   'P 1'
#
loop_
_entity.id
_entity.type
_entity.pdbx_description
1 polymer ?
#
loop_
_entity_poly.entity_id
_entity_poly.type
_entity_poly.pdbx_seq_one_letter_code
_entity_poly.pdbx_strand_id
1 'polypeptide(L)'
;MFLVALRNVIEAQGIKISNIAGKTQLNSENLYKVLSEKGNPNWKSIHKILNAMGYSLTLTAGRLAKPKRTRRVHKRPVSAN
;
A
#
# COMPACT_ATOMS: atom_id res chain seq x y z
N MET A 1 -3.77 5.92 9.40
CA MET A 1 -2.50 6.68 9.30
C MET A 1 -2.02 6.92 7.86
N PHE A 2 -1.97 5.92 6.97
CA PHE A 2 -1.51 6.12 5.58
C PHE A 2 -2.25 7.23 4.80
N LEU A 3 -3.58 7.26 4.87
CA LEU A 3 -4.42 8.20 4.11
C LEU A 3 -4.29 9.64 4.60
N VAL A 4 -4.13 9.81 5.91
CA VAL A 4 -3.87 11.11 6.54
C VAL A 4 -2.49 11.65 6.12
N ALA A 5 -1.48 10.79 6.09
CA ALA A 5 -0.16 11.16 5.57
C ALA A 5 -0.23 11.60 4.11
N LEU A 6 -1.02 10.90 3.29
CA LEU A 6 -1.23 11.26 1.88
C LEU A 6 -1.90 12.63 1.74
N ARG A 7 -2.88 12.96 2.59
CA ARG A 7 -3.50 14.29 2.65
C ARG A 7 -2.48 15.37 2.98
N ASN A 8 -1.61 15.13 3.97
CA ASN A 8 -0.58 16.10 4.36
C ASN A 8 0.41 16.36 3.21
N VAL A 9 0.77 15.34 2.42
CA VAL A 9 1.60 15.52 1.22
C VAL A 9 0.89 16.38 0.18
N ILE A 10 -0.41 16.13 -0.08
CA ILE A 10 -1.22 16.94 -1.02
C ILE A 10 -1.24 18.41 -0.60
N GLU A 11 -1.47 18.68 0.69
CA GLU A 11 -1.51 20.03 1.25
C GLU A 11 -0.14 20.72 1.17
N ALA A 12 0.95 20.00 1.48
CA ALA A 12 2.31 20.53 1.40
C ALA A 12 2.74 20.88 -0.03
N GLN A 13 2.22 20.17 -1.04
CA GLN A 13 2.48 20.46 -2.45
C GLN A 13 1.64 21.64 -3.00
N GLY A 14 0.71 22.17 -2.21
CA GLY A 14 -0.23 23.20 -2.68
C GLY A 14 -1.24 22.69 -3.71
N ILE A 15 -1.37 21.38 -3.87
CA ILE A 15 -2.33 20.79 -4.80
C ILE A 15 -3.72 20.87 -4.17
N LYS A 16 -4.63 21.58 -4.83
CA LYS A 16 -6.03 21.60 -4.40
C LYS A 16 -6.65 20.21 -4.58
N ILE A 17 -7.27 19.71 -3.52
CA ILE A 17 -8.00 18.43 -3.52
C ILE A 17 -9.08 18.39 -4.62
N SER A 18 -9.69 19.55 -4.95
CA SER A 18 -10.62 19.70 -6.08
C SER A 18 -10.00 19.36 -7.44
N ASN A 19 -8.72 19.66 -7.64
CA ASN A 19 -8.03 19.38 -8.90
C ASN A 19 -7.77 17.87 -9.04
N ILE A 20 -7.48 17.19 -7.92
CA ILE A 20 -7.33 15.74 -7.88
C ILE A 20 -8.69 15.07 -8.13
N ALA A 21 -9.76 15.57 -7.53
CA ALA A 21 -11.13 15.09 -7.75
C ALA A 21 -11.51 15.14 -9.24
N GLY A 22 -11.25 16.28 -9.91
CA GLY A 22 -11.47 16.44 -11.34
C GLY A 22 -10.67 15.45 -12.20
N LYS A 23 -9.38 15.22 -11.86
CA LYS A 23 -8.51 14.27 -12.58
C LYS A 23 -8.85 12.80 -12.33
N THR A 24 -9.44 12.46 -11.19
CA THR A 24 -9.72 11.07 -10.79
C THR A 24 -11.14 10.60 -11.10
N GLN A 25 -12.01 11.52 -11.56
CA GLN A 25 -13.47 11.33 -11.66
C GLN A 25 -14.10 10.87 -10.33
N LEU A 26 -13.46 11.20 -9.20
CA LEU A 26 -13.99 10.97 -7.87
C LEU A 26 -14.59 12.28 -7.37
N ASN A 27 -15.78 12.27 -6.79
CA ASN A 27 -16.35 13.47 -6.18
C ASN A 27 -15.41 13.97 -5.06
N SER A 28 -15.16 15.28 -5.01
CA SER A 28 -14.42 15.98 -3.97
C SER A 28 -14.84 15.58 -2.55
N GLU A 29 -16.15 15.44 -2.30
CA GLU A 29 -16.67 15.01 -1.00
C GLU A 29 -16.26 13.57 -0.66
N ASN A 30 -16.26 12.69 -1.66
CA ASN A 30 -15.80 11.32 -1.52
C ASN A 30 -14.27 11.27 -1.35
N LEU A 31 -13.52 12.18 -1.98
CA LEU A 31 -12.07 12.30 -1.82
C LEU A 31 -11.68 12.75 -0.41
N TYR A 32 -12.38 13.74 0.15
CA TYR A 32 -12.19 14.16 1.54
C TYR A 32 -12.54 13.05 2.53
N LYS A 33 -13.63 12.30 2.29
CA LYS A 33 -13.98 11.11 3.10
C LYS A 33 -12.92 10.01 3.00
N VAL A 34 -12.44 9.74 1.79
CA VAL A 34 -11.39 8.74 1.52
C VAL A 34 -10.06 9.13 2.18
N LEU A 35 -9.69 10.41 2.19
CA LEU A 35 -8.46 10.90 2.79
C LEU A 35 -8.60 11.22 4.31
N SER A 36 -9.76 10.95 4.89
CA SER A 36 -10.00 11.16 6.32
C SER A 36 -9.41 10.05 7.20
N GLU A 37 -9.32 10.29 8.50
CA GLU A 37 -8.90 9.28 9.49
C GLU A 37 -9.74 8.00 9.46
N LYS A 38 -11.02 8.10 9.11
CA LYS A 38 -11.97 6.99 9.01
C LYS A 38 -12.21 6.51 7.58
N GLY A 39 -11.43 6.98 6.61
CA GLY A 39 -11.62 6.64 5.20
C GLY A 39 -11.40 5.14 4.94
N ASN A 40 -12.30 4.53 4.16
CA ASN A 40 -12.18 3.15 3.66
C ASN A 40 -12.08 3.12 2.13
N PRO A 41 -10.99 3.61 1.52
CA PRO A 41 -10.82 3.52 0.09
C PRO A 41 -10.53 2.11 -0.38
N ASN A 42 -11.15 1.73 -1.50
CA ASN A 42 -10.69 0.59 -2.26
C ASN A 42 -9.37 0.89 -3.00
N TRP A 43 -8.68 -0.16 -3.44
CA TRP A 43 -7.40 -0.05 -4.16
C TRP A 43 -7.48 0.84 -5.41
N LYS A 44 -8.58 0.78 -6.16
CA LYS A 44 -8.76 1.61 -7.36
C LYS A 44 -8.73 3.10 -7.01
N SER A 45 -9.35 3.50 -5.90
CA SER A 45 -9.33 4.87 -5.42
C SER A 45 -7.93 5.32 -5.02
N ILE A 46 -7.17 4.48 -4.29
CA ILE A 46 -5.78 4.77 -3.91
C ILE A 46 -4.92 4.99 -5.16
N HIS A 47 -5.00 4.06 -6.12
CA HIS A 47 -4.23 4.13 -7.35
C HIS A 47 -4.59 5.36 -8.19
N LYS A 48 -5.88 5.70 -8.31
CA LYS A 48 -6.32 6.93 -9.00
C LYS A 48 -5.76 8.19 -8.35
N ILE A 49 -5.83 8.29 -7.02
CA ILE A 49 -5.30 9.43 -6.27
C ILE A 49 -3.80 9.59 -6.53
N LEU A 50 -3.04 8.51 -6.37
CA LEU A 50 -1.59 8.50 -6.62
C LEU A 50 -1.26 8.95 -8.05
N ASN A 51 -1.93 8.39 -9.06
CA ASN A 51 -1.69 8.76 -10.46
C ASN A 51 -2.05 10.22 -10.76
N ALA A 52 -3.14 10.74 -10.18
CA ALA A 52 -3.53 12.14 -10.36
C ALA A 52 -2.54 13.14 -9.74
N MET A 53 -1.79 12.69 -8.72
CA MET A 53 -0.67 13.41 -8.14
C MET A 53 0.66 13.16 -8.87
N GLY A 54 0.71 12.25 -9.86
CA GLY A 54 1.94 11.91 -10.58
C GLY A 54 2.82 10.85 -9.93
N TYR A 55 2.28 10.07 -8.98
CA TYR A 55 3.01 9.02 -8.25
C TYR A 55 2.57 7.62 -8.65
N SER A 56 3.50 6.67 -8.62
CA SER A 56 3.22 5.23 -8.66
C SER A 56 3.58 4.58 -7.32
N LEU A 57 2.83 3.55 -6.93
CA LEU A 57 3.09 2.77 -5.73
C LEU A 57 3.54 1.36 -6.11
N THR A 58 4.74 0.99 -5.67
CA THR A 58 5.30 -0.35 -5.87
C THR A 58 5.38 -1.06 -4.52
N LEU A 59 4.82 -2.26 -4.46
CA LEU A 59 4.95 -3.14 -3.30
C LEU A 59 6.05 -4.16 -3.60
N THR A 60 6.97 -4.32 -2.67
CA THR A 60 8.01 -5.36 -2.73
C THR A 60 7.85 -6.29 -1.54
N ALA A 61 8.27 -7.54 -1.71
CA ALA A 61 8.26 -8.48 -0.59
C ALA A 61 9.15 -7.91 0.53
N GLY A 62 8.56 -7.66 1.69
CA GLY A 62 9.32 -7.45 2.90
C GLY A 62 10.21 -8.67 3.13
N ARG A 63 11.37 -8.49 3.79
CA ARG A 63 12.27 -9.61 4.09
C ARG A 63 11.48 -10.70 4.82
N LEU A 64 11.01 -11.71 4.10
CA LEU A 64 10.52 -12.93 4.70
C LEU A 64 11.71 -13.47 5.47
N ALA A 65 11.60 -13.53 6.80
CA ALA A 65 12.59 -14.23 7.61
C ALA A 65 12.78 -15.60 6.94
N LYS A 66 14.01 -15.86 6.45
CA LYS A 66 14.30 -17.09 5.71
C LYS A 66 13.76 -18.26 6.55
N PRO A 67 12.97 -19.18 5.99
CA PRO A 67 12.46 -20.30 6.76
C PRO A 67 13.65 -20.98 7.42
N LYS A 68 13.61 -21.08 8.76
CA LYS A 68 14.65 -21.71 9.58
C LYS A 68 14.77 -23.13 9.03
N ARG A 69 15.81 -23.38 8.24
CA ARG A 69 16.05 -24.64 7.52
C ARG A 69 16.07 -25.74 8.58
N THR A 70 14.94 -26.42 8.78
CA THR A 70 14.86 -27.56 9.68
C THR A 70 15.84 -28.57 9.10
N ARG A 71 16.95 -28.80 9.81
CA ARG A 71 17.87 -29.89 9.49
C ARG A 71 17.02 -31.16 9.44
N ARG A 72 16.69 -31.65 8.23
CA ARG A 72 16.28 -33.03 8.04
C ARG A 72 17.45 -33.85 8.56
N VAL A 73 17.31 -34.37 9.77
CA VAL A 73 18.22 -35.39 10.30
C VAL A 73 18.10 -36.56 9.33
N HIS A 74 19.09 -36.71 8.48
CA HIS A 74 19.25 -37.87 7.63
C HIS A 74 19.55 -39.04 8.57
N LYS A 75 18.50 -39.76 9.00
CA LYS A 75 18.66 -41.04 9.69
C LYS A 75 19.32 -41.99 8.70
N ARG A 76 20.61 -42.28 8.89
CA ARG A 76 21.31 -43.35 8.16
C ARG A 76 20.59 -44.68 8.47
N PRO A 77 20.34 -45.54 7.49
CA PRO A 77 19.85 -46.88 7.79
C PRO A 77 20.95 -47.62 8.57
N VAL A 78 20.56 -48.20 9.70
CA VAL A 78 21.41 -49.10 10.48
C VAL A 78 21.67 -50.32 9.60
N SER A 79 22.94 -50.58 9.30
CA SER A 79 23.36 -51.79 8.59
C SER A 79 22.91 -53.01 9.38
N ALA A 80 22.13 -53.88 8.74
CA ALA A 80 21.82 -55.21 9.24
C ALA A 80 23.13 -56.01 9.38
N ASN A 81 23.26 -56.72 10.48
CA ASN A 81 24.24 -57.78 10.68
C ASN A 81 23.52 -58.94 11.38
#